data_AF-A0A2A5XDK3-F1
#
_entry.id   AF-A0A2A5XDK3-F1
#
_cell.length_a   1.000
_cell.length_b   1.000
_cell.length_c   1.000
_cell.angle_alpha   90.00
_cell.angle_beta   90.00
_cell.angle_gamma   90.00
#
_symmetry.space_group_name_H-M   'P 1'
#
loop_
_entity.id
_entity.type
_entity.pdbx_description
1 polymer ?
#
loop_
_entity_poly.entity_id
_entity_poly.type
_entity_poly.pdbx_seq_one_letter_code
_entity_poly.pdbx_strand_id
1 'polypeptide(L)'
;MVRGINKLFLLHILFLSQQLFPQDNNAPELTSNESQFYCPGSEQPIVTDFNIQDNGENTAKAVYIQISSGYDQNIDKLIFRGNKDKINASWSTSE
;
A
#
# COMPACT_ATOMS: atom_id res chain seq x y z
N MET A 1 -44.75 -16.65 -28.85
CA MET A 1 -44.70 -18.02 -28.29
C MET A 1 -43.28 -18.28 -27.80
N VAL A 2 -42.97 -17.94 -26.55
CA VAL A 2 -41.64 -18.14 -25.97
C VAL A 2 -41.54 -19.62 -25.60
N ARG A 3 -40.82 -20.40 -26.41
CA ARG A 3 -40.59 -21.83 -26.18
C ARG A 3 -39.92 -21.99 -24.81
N GLY A 4 -40.48 -22.85 -23.97
CA GLY A 4 -40.06 -23.04 -22.58
C GLY A 4 -38.57 -23.36 -22.48
N ILE A 5 -37.84 -22.48 -21.81
CA ILE A 5 -36.42 -22.68 -21.54
C ILE A 5 -36.28 -23.89 -20.62
N ASN A 6 -35.45 -24.86 -21.02
CA ASN A 6 -35.21 -26.06 -20.22
C ASN A 6 -34.61 -25.65 -18.87
N LYS A 7 -35.27 -26.01 -17.77
CA LYS A 7 -34.79 -25.70 -16.40
C LYS A 7 -33.37 -26.22 -16.16
N LEU A 8 -32.98 -27.31 -16.82
CA LEU A 8 -31.62 -27.85 -16.78
C LEU A 8 -30.61 -26.90 -17.44
N PHE A 9 -31.01 -26.21 -18.52
CA PHE A 9 -30.18 -25.22 -19.22
C PHE A 9 -30.01 -23.94 -18.39
N LEU A 10 -31.07 -23.50 -17.70
CA LEU A 10 -31.00 -22.38 -16.74
C LEU A 10 -30.09 -22.70 -15.55
N LEU A 11 -30.17 -23.92 -15.00
CA LEU A 11 -29.27 -24.39 -13.94
C LEU A 11 -27.80 -24.41 -14.38
N HIS A 12 -27.54 -24.79 -15.63
CA HIS A 12 -26.18 -24.81 -16.18
C HIS A 12 -25.60 -23.41 -16.33
N ILE A 13 -26.40 -22.44 -16.82
CA ILE A 13 -25.97 -21.03 -16.91
C ILE A 13 -25.71 -20.44 -15.52
N LEU A 14 -26.56 -20.77 -14.53
CA LEU A 14 -26.38 -20.31 -13.16
C LEU A 14 -25.10 -20.90 -12.54
N PHE A 15 -24.77 -22.16 -12.84
CA PHE A 15 -23.54 -22.81 -12.39
C PHE A 15 -22.28 -22.21 -13.04
N LEU A 16 -22.32 -21.88 -14.35
CA LEU A 16 -21.22 -21.21 -15.05
C LEU A 16 -20.99 -19.78 -14.53
N SER A 17 -22.04 -19.06 -14.14
CA SER A 17 -21.91 -17.70 -13.60
C SER A 17 -21.19 -17.60 -12.25
N GLN A 18 -21.03 -18.73 -11.53
CA GLN A 18 -20.25 -18.76 -10.29
C GLN A 18 -18.75 -18.93 -10.50
N GLN A 19 -18.29 -19.07 -11.75
CA GLN A 19 -16.85 -19.16 -12.08
C GLN A 19 -16.20 -17.79 -12.35
N LEU A 20 -16.79 -16.68 -11.86
CA LEU A 20 -16.09 -15.40 -11.80
C LEU A 20 -14.97 -15.52 -10.75
N PHE A 21 -13.76 -15.82 -11.22
CA PHE A 21 -12.58 -15.78 -10.37
C PHE A 21 -12.40 -14.34 -9.87
N PRO A 22 -12.20 -14.11 -8.56
CA PRO A 22 -11.72 -12.82 -8.11
C PRO A 22 -10.41 -12.52 -8.85
N GLN A 23 -10.27 -11.31 -9.38
CA GLN A 23 -8.96 -10.86 -9.85
C GLN A 23 -8.04 -10.86 -8.62
N ASP A 24 -6.92 -11.57 -8.70
CA ASP A 24 -5.87 -11.47 -7.69
C ASP A 24 -5.43 -10.01 -7.64
N ASN A 25 -5.87 -9.29 -6.60
CA ASN A 25 -5.44 -7.92 -6.36
C ASN A 25 -4.04 -7.99 -5.77
N ASN A 26 -3.09 -8.20 -6.66
CA ASN A 26 -1.68 -8.26 -6.37
C ASN A 26 -1.10 -6.85 -6.22
N ALA A 27 -1.68 -6.08 -5.31
CA ALA A 27 -1.12 -4.81 -4.90
C ALA A 27 0.20 -5.05 -4.17
N PRO A 28 1.15 -4.11 -4.27
CA PRO A 28 2.38 -4.18 -3.50
C PRO A 28 2.03 -4.07 -2.01
N GLU A 29 2.64 -4.94 -1.21
CA GLU A 29 2.44 -4.98 0.24
C GLU A 29 3.52 -4.15 0.93
N LEU A 30 3.11 -3.24 1.81
CA LEU A 30 4.01 -2.44 2.64
C LEU A 30 3.98 -2.97 4.07
N THR A 31 5.11 -3.42 4.56
CA THR A 31 5.29 -3.84 5.96
C THR A 31 6.37 -3.01 6.64
N SER A 32 6.25 -2.85 7.96
CA SER A 32 7.24 -2.19 8.82
C SER A 32 7.43 -3.02 10.08
N ASN A 33 8.67 -3.16 10.54
CA ASN A 33 8.92 -3.79 11.83
C ASN A 33 8.67 -2.84 13.01
N GLU A 34 8.70 -3.39 14.23
CA GLU A 34 8.13 -2.80 15.42
C GLU A 34 8.80 -1.52 15.96
N SER A 35 8.02 -0.86 16.82
CA SER A 35 8.24 0.35 17.62
C SER A 35 9.69 0.64 18.04
N GLN A 36 10.11 1.89 17.85
CA GLN A 36 11.37 2.44 18.33
C GLN A 36 11.22 3.13 19.70
N PHE A 37 12.31 3.17 20.47
CA PHE A 37 12.38 3.97 21.70
C PHE A 37 12.51 5.46 21.36
N TYR A 38 11.69 6.31 21.99
CA TYR A 38 11.71 7.76 21.79
C TYR A 38 12.59 8.49 22.81
N CYS A 39 13.56 9.26 22.33
CA CYS A 39 14.43 10.13 23.15
C CYS A 39 14.37 11.59 22.68
N PRO A 40 13.73 12.51 23.45
CA PRO A 40 13.59 13.92 23.09
C PRO A 40 14.94 14.63 22.83
N GLY A 41 14.99 15.49 21.82
CA GLY A 41 16.16 16.31 21.51
C GLY A 41 17.32 15.56 20.83
N SER A 42 17.12 14.29 20.49
CA SER A 42 18.05 13.51 19.68
C SER A 42 17.46 13.25 18.29
N GLU A 43 18.29 12.92 17.31
CA GLU A 43 17.80 12.48 16.01
C GLU A 43 17.07 11.14 16.17
N GLN A 44 15.82 11.08 15.72
CA GLN A 44 14.96 9.90 15.80
C GLN A 44 14.58 9.44 14.40
N PRO A 45 14.65 8.13 14.09
CA PRO A 45 14.03 7.63 12.86
C PRO A 45 12.52 7.92 12.89
N ILE A 46 11.86 8.08 11.74
CA ILE A 46 10.38 8.05 11.71
C ILE A 46 9.89 6.61 11.67
N VAL A 47 10.69 5.75 11.04
CA VAL A 47 10.54 4.31 10.95
C VAL A 47 11.94 3.69 10.98
N THR A 48 12.10 2.50 11.53
CA THR A 48 13.37 1.76 11.48
C THR A 48 13.61 1.18 10.09
N ASP A 49 12.56 0.62 9.50
CA ASP A 49 12.57 -0.01 8.19
C ASP A 49 11.15 -0.13 7.61
N PHE A 50 11.10 -0.13 6.28
CA PHE A 50 9.93 -0.55 5.51
C PHE A 50 10.38 -1.62 4.52
N ASN A 51 9.52 -2.61 4.31
CA ASN A 51 9.63 -3.57 3.23
C ASN A 51 8.46 -3.38 2.28
N ILE A 52 8.77 -3.27 0.99
CA ILE A 52 7.77 -3.21 -0.08
C ILE A 52 7.91 -4.52 -0.86
N GLN A 53 6.92 -5.39 -0.73
CA GLN A 53 6.89 -6.65 -1.45
C GLN A 53 5.97 -6.53 -2.67
N ASP A 54 6.56 -6.70 -3.85
CA ASP A 54 5.80 -6.78 -5.09
C ASP A 54 5.15 -8.17 -5.19
N ASN A 55 3.83 -8.21 -5.06
CA ASN A 55 3.05 -9.45 -5.08
C ASN A 55 2.33 -9.67 -6.42
N GLY A 56 2.57 -8.85 -7.46
CA GLY A 56 2.15 -9.15 -8.83
C GLY A 56 2.25 -8.00 -9.84
N GLU A 57 1.15 -7.64 -10.51
CA GLU A 57 1.23 -6.82 -11.74
C GLU A 57 1.32 -5.31 -11.48
N ASN A 58 1.00 -4.85 -10.25
CA ASN A 58 0.95 -3.42 -9.93
C ASN A 58 2.21 -2.97 -9.18
N THR A 59 3.01 -2.08 -9.78
CA THR A 59 4.19 -1.50 -9.13
C THR A 59 3.84 -0.24 -8.31
N ALA A 60 4.33 -0.16 -7.07
CA ALA A 60 4.27 1.06 -6.27
C ALA A 60 5.15 2.16 -6.88
N LYS A 61 4.57 3.32 -7.19
CA LYS A 61 5.30 4.46 -7.78
C LYS A 61 5.91 5.40 -6.74
N ALA A 62 5.30 5.46 -5.55
CA ALA A 62 5.69 6.35 -4.47
C ALA A 62 5.20 5.80 -3.13
N VAL A 63 5.84 6.25 -2.06
CA VAL A 63 5.42 6.03 -0.68
C VAL A 63 5.28 7.40 -0.02
N TYR A 64 4.18 7.61 0.68
CA TYR A 64 3.91 8.84 1.42
C TYR A 64 3.93 8.52 2.92
N ILE A 65 4.69 9.30 3.67
CA ILE A 65 4.80 9.17 5.12
C ILE A 65 4.18 10.40 5.74
N GLN A 66 3.11 10.22 6.51
CA GLN A 66 2.48 11.29 7.27
C GLN A 66 2.91 11.20 8.74
N ILE A 67 3.39 12.33 9.27
CA ILE A 67 3.81 12.44 10.67
C ILE A 67 2.67 13.12 11.42
N SER A 68 1.92 12.35 12.20
CA SER A 68 0.71 12.84 12.88
C SER A 68 1.00 13.59 14.19
N SER A 69 2.22 13.48 14.73
CA SER A 69 2.60 14.14 15.99
C SER A 69 4.12 14.23 16.15
N GLY A 70 4.57 15.15 17.01
CA GLY A 70 5.97 15.23 17.45
C GLY A 70 6.95 15.90 16.48
N TYR A 71 6.53 16.20 15.24
CA TYR A 71 7.31 16.97 14.27
C TYR A 71 6.86 18.44 14.26
N ASP A 72 7.81 19.36 14.39
CA ASP A 72 7.64 20.79 14.19
C ASP A 72 8.65 21.31 13.15
N GLN A 73 8.12 21.75 12.01
CA GLN A 73 8.91 22.26 10.88
C GLN A 73 9.87 23.41 11.19
N ASN A 74 9.69 24.12 12.31
CA ASN A 74 10.56 25.24 12.69
C ASN A 74 11.81 24.80 13.46
N ILE A 75 11.77 23.63 14.09
CA ILE A 75 12.83 23.14 14.99
C ILE A 75 13.38 21.76 14.58
N ASP A 76 12.61 20.97 13.85
CA ASP A 76 12.99 19.64 13.39
C ASP A 76 13.43 19.65 11.93
N LYS A 77 14.29 18.68 11.59
CA LYS A 77 14.80 18.49 10.22
C LYS A 77 14.57 17.06 9.76
N LEU A 78 13.87 16.92 8.63
CA LEU A 78 13.72 15.63 7.96
C LEU A 78 14.95 15.31 7.10
N ILE A 79 15.48 14.09 7.26
CA ILE A 79 16.68 13.63 6.57
C ILE A 79 16.42 12.26 5.94
N PHE A 80 16.58 12.18 4.62
CA PHE A 80 16.57 10.90 3.91
C PHE A 80 17.98 10.29 3.84
N ARG A 81 18.15 9.13 4.49
CA ARG A 81 19.42 8.38 4.56
C ARG A 81 19.51 7.20 3.57
N GLY A 82 18.48 6.98 2.74
CA GLY A 82 18.50 5.91 1.74
C GLY A 82 19.30 6.25 0.47
N ASN A 83 19.21 5.38 -0.53
CA ASN A 83 19.91 5.54 -1.81
C ASN A 83 19.22 6.61 -2.68
N LYS A 84 19.88 7.76 -2.86
CA LYS A 84 19.38 8.90 -3.62
C LYS A 84 19.38 8.68 -5.15
N ASP A 85 20.09 7.68 -5.65
CA ASP A 85 20.08 7.34 -7.08
C ASP A 85 18.83 6.53 -7.46
N LYS A 86 18.18 5.91 -6.46
CA LYS A 86 16.98 5.07 -6.63
C LYS A 86 15.70 5.76 -6.19
N ILE A 87 15.79 6.61 -5.16
CA ILE A 87 14.63 7.24 -4.52
C ILE A 87 14.88 8.74 -4.43
N ASN A 88 13.96 9.52 -5.00
CA ASN A 88 13.92 10.95 -4.78
C ASN A 88 12.98 11.25 -3.60
N ALA A 89 13.49 11.93 -2.58
CA ALA A 89 12.72 12.29 -1.40
C ALA A 89 12.33 13.77 -1.45
N SER A 90 11.06 14.06 -1.14
CA SER A 90 10.52 15.42 -1.03
C SER A 90 9.64 15.54 0.21
N TRP A 91 9.57 16.76 0.76
CA TRP A 91 8.78 17.06 1.96
C TRP A 91 7.79 18.16 1.64
N SER A 92 6.54 18.01 2.06
CA SER A 92 5.47 18.99 1.92
C SER A 92 4.87 19.29 3.30
N THR A 93 4.65 20.57 3.58
CA THR A 93 3.99 21.01 4.82
C THR A 93 2.48 21.17 4.63
N SER A 94 1.98 20.91 3.42
CA SER A 94 0.60 21.16 3.00
C SER A 94 -0.14 19.89 2.54
N GLU A 95 0.40 18.72 2.86
CA GLU A 95 -0.18 17.41 2.49
C GLU A 95 -0.71 16.65 3.71
#